data_AF-A0A7C5VR34-F1
#
_entry.id   AF-A0A7C5VR34-F1
#
_cell.length_a   1.000
_cell.length_b   1.000
_cell.length_c   1.000
_cell.angle_alpha   90.00
_cell.angle_beta   90.00
_cell.angle_gamma   90.00
#
_symmetry.space_group_name_H-M   'P 1'
#
loop_
_entity.id
_entity.type
_entity.pdbx_description
1 polymer ?
#
loop_
_entity_poly.entity_id
_entity_poly.type
_entity_poly.pdbx_seq_one_letter_code
_entity_poly.pdbx_strand_id
1 'polypeptide(L)'
;MIEHSAQMYQHVVLGLPAKLSNGLLFFLDLEWNHFLFNTLYLTFLIIIFARLKPWLTTGLSEKEMLPILFTTGLFIQSYHVLEHTYRMYEFLTIGCTPCSGILGRFFDMVHFHFFLNLAAYPLIAALFVKAGGLRQLLNPSPTDETHEAPWHKLVKSPAPVLGIVLVYGLYTGYSVEAYLLGTTVFTAIGVALFLSIFEGDLIRNIMDAIVVAFLAVMCITSYFSALAIVLVSLFSARVLQRSRAPALNYIAFSFAAILTLSMPSLVASRWGNYNLYTFFTLLLFLGLSINALSKTTDIVLAYITTWITLFIPFELARLAVAPGEALLLLPSHALKVFTNPILILIAFFIVPLQNTFPPKRWRIVYPIGCVTISFLLSYIIPIDVAAFSGIALANIAYIVVDWALHRG
;
A
#
# COMPACT_ATOMS: atom_id res chain seq x y z
N MET A 1 12.40 11.79 -13.47
CA MET A 1 13.65 12.53 -13.78
C MET A 1 14.90 11.70 -13.63
N ILE A 2 15.22 11.15 -12.45
CA ILE A 2 16.48 10.39 -12.24
C ILE A 2 16.64 9.29 -13.30
N GLU A 3 15.58 8.54 -13.59
CA GLU A 3 15.56 7.52 -14.63
C GLU A 3 15.93 8.09 -16.01
N HIS A 4 15.20 9.10 -16.49
CA HIS A 4 15.50 9.75 -17.78
C HIS A 4 16.86 10.45 -17.81
N SER A 5 17.38 10.94 -16.68
CA SER A 5 18.76 11.44 -16.59
C SER A 5 19.79 10.34 -16.81
N ALA A 6 19.54 9.14 -16.27
CA ALA A 6 20.38 7.98 -16.53
C ALA A 6 20.28 7.51 -17.98
N GLN A 7 19.07 7.52 -18.57
CA GLN A 7 18.88 7.25 -20.01
C GLN A 7 19.64 8.26 -20.87
N MET A 8 19.60 9.55 -20.54
CA MET A 8 20.39 10.59 -21.21
C MET A 8 21.90 10.36 -21.07
N TYR A 9 22.38 9.97 -19.89
CA TYR A 9 23.79 9.64 -19.70
C TYR A 9 24.21 8.42 -20.54
N GLN A 10 23.42 7.35 -20.49
CA GLN A 10 23.63 6.15 -21.32
C GLN A 10 23.66 6.48 -22.81
N HIS A 11 22.72 7.32 -23.26
CA HIS A 11 22.61 7.66 -24.67
C HIS A 11 23.70 8.63 -25.15
N VAL A 12 23.89 9.74 -24.44
CA VAL A 12 24.80 10.82 -24.86
C VAL A 12 26.25 10.55 -24.47
N VAL A 13 26.49 10.06 -23.25
CA VAL A 13 27.86 9.89 -22.72
C VAL A 13 28.42 8.51 -23.07
N LEU A 14 27.63 7.44 -22.91
CA LEU A 14 28.08 6.08 -23.24
C LEU A 14 27.88 5.71 -24.72
N GLY A 15 27.21 6.57 -25.50
CA GLY A 15 26.94 6.35 -26.92
C GLY A 15 26.00 5.17 -27.19
N LEU A 16 25.21 4.75 -26.18
CA LEU A 16 24.28 3.65 -26.36
C LEU A 16 23.12 4.08 -27.27
N PRO A 17 22.68 3.23 -28.21
CA PRO A 17 21.50 3.53 -29.01
C PRO A 17 20.27 3.62 -28.09
N ALA A 18 19.27 4.43 -28.46
CA ALA A 18 18.07 4.66 -27.66
C ALA A 18 17.40 3.37 -27.14
N LYS A 19 17.44 2.28 -27.92
CA LYS A 19 16.89 0.97 -27.56
C LYS A 19 17.64 0.24 -26.41
N LEU A 20 18.86 0.68 -26.09
CA LEU A 20 19.68 0.13 -25.02
C LEU A 20 19.82 1.10 -23.83
N SER A 21 19.38 2.34 -23.99
CA SER A 21 19.41 3.39 -22.97
C SER A 21 18.17 3.30 -22.07
N ASN A 22 18.02 2.18 -21.36
CA ASN A 22 16.82 1.85 -20.59
C ASN A 22 16.78 2.43 -19.17
N GLY A 23 17.81 3.20 -18.76
CA GLY A 23 17.86 3.88 -17.47
C GLY A 23 18.41 3.00 -16.34
N LEU A 24 18.11 3.35 -15.07
CA LEU A 24 18.54 2.59 -13.89
C LEU A 24 17.57 1.44 -13.57
N LEU A 25 16.29 1.65 -13.87
CA LEU A 25 15.19 0.75 -13.59
C LEU A 25 14.69 0.14 -14.90
N PHE A 26 15.60 -0.40 -15.71
CA PHE A 26 15.29 -0.98 -17.03
C PHE A 26 14.18 -2.04 -17.02
N PHE A 27 13.97 -2.72 -15.89
CA PHE A 27 12.87 -3.69 -15.71
C PHE A 27 11.49 -3.03 -15.47
N LEU A 28 11.48 -1.74 -15.09
CA LEU A 28 10.30 -0.89 -15.05
C LEU A 28 10.08 -0.11 -16.35
N ASP A 29 11.01 -0.20 -17.31
CA ASP A 29 10.97 0.50 -18.60
C ASP A 29 9.96 -0.10 -19.60
N LEU A 30 8.80 -0.51 -19.08
CA LEU A 30 7.67 -1.00 -19.85
C LEU A 30 6.74 0.17 -20.19
N GLU A 31 6.18 0.13 -21.39
CA GLU A 31 5.25 1.16 -21.88
C GLU A 31 4.06 1.34 -20.93
N TRP A 32 3.53 0.24 -20.38
CA TRP A 32 2.42 0.25 -19.42
C TRP A 32 2.71 1.06 -18.16
N ASN A 33 3.94 0.96 -17.62
CA ASN A 33 4.32 1.71 -16.43
C ASN A 33 4.34 3.20 -16.69
N HIS A 34 4.96 3.59 -17.81
CA HIS A 34 5.02 4.97 -18.23
C HIS A 34 3.62 5.53 -18.49
N PHE A 35 2.79 4.79 -19.20
CA PHE A 35 1.41 5.20 -19.49
C PHE A 35 0.60 5.39 -18.20
N LEU A 36 0.62 4.42 -17.30
CA LEU A 36 -0.11 4.49 -16.05
C LEU A 36 0.39 5.63 -15.16
N PHE A 37 1.71 5.74 -14.99
CA PHE A 37 2.31 6.81 -14.18
C PHE A 37 1.93 8.19 -14.72
N ASN A 38 2.07 8.41 -16.02
CA ASN A 38 1.73 9.69 -16.65
C ASN A 38 0.23 9.99 -16.58
N THR A 39 -0.63 8.98 -16.68
CA THR A 39 -2.08 9.12 -16.53
C THR A 39 -2.48 9.50 -15.11
N LEU A 40 -1.89 8.84 -14.11
CA LEU A 40 -2.10 9.18 -12.70
C LEU A 40 -1.59 10.60 -12.41
N TYR A 41 -0.43 10.97 -12.96
CA TYR A 41 0.11 12.31 -12.83
C TYR A 41 -0.79 13.37 -13.48
N LEU A 42 -1.31 13.13 -14.69
CA LEU A 42 -2.26 14.02 -15.34
C LEU A 42 -3.55 14.18 -14.51
N THR A 43 -4.11 13.06 -14.04
CA THR A 43 -5.31 13.05 -13.19
C THR A 43 -5.11 13.90 -11.94
N PHE A 44 -3.96 13.76 -11.30
CA PHE A 44 -3.57 14.55 -10.15
C PHE A 44 -3.49 16.05 -10.48
N LEU A 45 -2.87 16.42 -11.60
CA LEU A 45 -2.82 17.82 -12.04
C LEU A 45 -4.23 18.37 -12.29
N ILE A 46 -5.12 17.61 -12.93
CA ILE A 46 -6.51 18.01 -13.15
C ILE A 46 -7.22 18.27 -11.82
N ILE A 47 -7.05 17.39 -10.82
CA ILE A 47 -7.66 17.55 -9.49
C ILE A 47 -7.16 18.83 -8.81
N ILE A 48 -5.85 19.09 -8.84
CA ILE A 48 -5.29 20.31 -8.25
C ILE A 48 -5.77 21.55 -9.01
N PHE A 49 -5.76 21.53 -10.34
CA PHE A 49 -6.27 22.63 -11.16
C PHE A 49 -7.71 22.97 -10.80
N ALA A 50 -8.57 21.94 -10.74
CA ALA A 50 -9.98 22.10 -10.41
C ALA A 50 -10.20 22.68 -9.01
N ARG A 51 -9.33 22.32 -8.05
CA ARG A 51 -9.38 22.81 -6.66
C ARG A 51 -8.86 24.24 -6.51
N LEU A 52 -7.82 24.60 -7.26
CA LEU A 52 -7.26 25.96 -7.25
C LEU A 52 -8.22 26.98 -7.87
N LYS A 53 -9.19 26.53 -8.67
CA LYS A 53 -10.16 27.38 -9.39
C LYS A 53 -9.50 28.59 -10.08
N PRO A 54 -8.42 28.40 -10.85
CA PRO A 54 -7.67 29.51 -11.45
C PRO A 54 -8.52 30.37 -12.39
N TRP A 55 -9.63 29.85 -12.91
CA TRP A 55 -10.60 30.59 -13.72
C TRP A 55 -11.42 31.63 -12.92
N LEU A 56 -11.34 31.64 -11.59
CA LEU A 56 -12.00 32.64 -10.74
C LEU A 56 -11.06 33.79 -10.34
N THR A 57 -9.76 33.69 -10.62
CA THR A 57 -8.80 34.77 -10.32
C THR A 57 -8.61 35.62 -11.56
N THR A 58 -9.28 36.77 -11.63
CA THR A 58 -9.14 37.76 -12.69
C THR A 58 -8.19 38.88 -12.23
N GLY A 59 -6.92 38.89 -12.66
CA GLY A 59 -6.05 40.09 -12.55
C GLY A 59 -4.53 39.85 -12.43
N LEU A 60 -3.77 40.27 -13.46
CA LEU A 60 -2.31 40.17 -13.64
C LEU A 60 -1.50 40.84 -12.53
N SER A 61 -1.39 40.15 -11.39
CA SER A 61 -0.40 40.42 -10.33
C SER A 61 0.63 39.28 -10.26
N GLU A 62 1.75 39.45 -9.55
CA GLU A 62 2.74 38.38 -9.29
C GLU A 62 2.14 37.06 -8.75
N LYS A 63 0.92 37.10 -8.21
CA LYS A 63 0.13 35.91 -7.83
C LYS A 63 -0.30 35.05 -9.04
N GLU A 64 -0.12 35.52 -10.27
CA GLU A 64 -0.58 34.87 -11.50
C GLU A 64 0.44 33.98 -12.22
N MET A 65 1.73 34.03 -11.85
CA MET A 65 2.70 33.09 -12.42
C MET A 65 2.34 31.63 -12.16
N LEU A 66 1.72 31.33 -11.01
CA LEU A 66 1.36 29.96 -10.68
C LEU A 66 0.24 29.41 -11.59
N PRO A 67 -0.90 30.10 -11.80
CA PRO A 67 -1.90 29.70 -12.79
C PRO A 67 -1.32 29.45 -14.19
N ILE A 68 -0.42 30.32 -14.66
CA ILE A 68 0.23 30.17 -15.97
C ILE A 68 1.10 28.92 -16.00
N LEU A 69 2.01 28.77 -15.03
CA LEU A 69 2.87 27.58 -14.91
C LEU A 69 2.03 26.30 -14.81
N PHE A 70 0.93 26.35 -14.06
CA PHE A 70 0.03 25.21 -13.89
C PHE A 70 -0.65 24.84 -15.21
N THR A 71 -1.21 25.82 -15.89
CA THR A 71 -1.88 25.62 -17.18
C THR A 71 -0.90 25.05 -18.19
N THR A 72 0.31 25.61 -18.28
CA THR A 72 1.37 25.10 -19.16
C THR A 72 1.76 23.67 -18.83
N GLY A 73 2.01 23.33 -17.55
CA GLY A 73 2.34 21.97 -17.17
C GLY A 73 1.19 20.98 -17.38
N LEU A 74 -0.06 21.41 -17.21
CA LEU A 74 -1.24 20.60 -17.53
C LEU A 74 -1.31 20.31 -19.03
N PHE A 75 -1.05 21.29 -19.90
CA PHE A 75 -0.98 21.09 -21.36
C PHE A 75 0.14 20.13 -21.75
N ILE A 76 1.36 20.35 -21.23
CA ILE A 76 2.52 19.49 -21.50
C ILE A 76 2.24 18.06 -21.04
N GLN A 77 1.71 17.88 -19.83
CA GLN A 77 1.41 16.55 -19.30
C GLN A 77 0.24 15.88 -20.03
N SER A 78 -0.76 16.65 -20.49
CA SER A 78 -1.84 16.12 -21.33
C SER A 78 -1.28 15.60 -22.65
N TYR A 79 -0.41 16.37 -23.28
CA TYR A 79 0.31 15.94 -24.48
C TYR A 79 1.16 14.68 -24.19
N HIS A 80 1.86 14.61 -23.05
CA HIS A 80 2.64 13.44 -22.66
C HIS A 80 1.81 12.15 -22.59
N VAL A 81 0.62 12.23 -21.99
CA VAL A 81 -0.30 11.09 -21.91
C VAL A 81 -0.82 10.72 -23.30
N LEU A 82 -1.08 11.70 -24.17
CA LEU A 82 -1.46 11.45 -25.56
C LEU A 82 -0.36 10.70 -26.32
N GLU A 83 0.90 11.11 -26.15
CA GLU A 83 2.08 10.44 -26.72
C GLU A 83 2.14 8.97 -26.27
N HIS A 84 2.02 8.71 -24.96
CA HIS A 84 2.00 7.34 -24.43
C HIS A 84 0.76 6.55 -24.85
N THR A 85 -0.40 7.18 -25.01
CA THR A 85 -1.61 6.52 -25.54
C THR A 85 -1.35 6.01 -26.95
N TYR A 86 -0.71 6.82 -27.79
CA TYR A 86 -0.35 6.41 -29.14
C TYR A 86 0.75 5.35 -29.16
N ARG A 87 1.76 5.44 -28.28
CA ARG A 87 2.76 4.37 -28.11
C ARG A 87 2.14 3.06 -27.65
N MET A 88 1.16 3.10 -26.75
CA MET A 88 0.39 1.93 -26.33
C MET A 88 -0.39 1.34 -27.51
N TYR A 89 -0.98 2.17 -28.36
CA TYR A 89 -1.59 1.71 -29.61
C TYR A 89 -0.57 1.01 -30.51
N GLU A 90 0.60 1.60 -30.77
CA GLU A 90 1.67 0.96 -31.56
C GLU A 90 2.16 -0.34 -30.92
N PHE A 91 2.33 -0.38 -29.60
CA PHE A 91 2.73 -1.58 -28.84
C PHE A 91 1.70 -2.71 -29.01
N LEU A 92 0.42 -2.40 -28.86
CA LEU A 92 -0.66 -3.40 -28.96
C LEU A 92 -0.91 -3.89 -30.38
N THR A 93 -0.62 -3.06 -31.40
CA THR A 93 -0.89 -3.40 -32.81
C THR A 93 0.31 -4.00 -33.52
N ILE A 94 1.53 -3.55 -33.21
CA ILE A 94 2.76 -3.90 -33.94
C ILE A 94 3.76 -4.65 -33.04
N GLY A 95 3.61 -4.61 -31.71
CA GLY A 95 4.52 -5.28 -30.78
C GLY A 95 5.89 -4.61 -30.67
N CYS A 96 6.00 -3.31 -30.97
CA CYS A 96 7.27 -2.57 -30.87
C CYS A 96 7.69 -2.32 -29.41
N THR A 97 8.99 -2.34 -29.12
CA THR A 97 9.56 -1.87 -27.85
C THR A 97 10.98 -1.33 -28.07
N PRO A 98 11.28 -0.05 -27.80
CA PRO A 98 10.33 1.04 -27.56
C PRO A 98 9.55 1.40 -28.84
N CYS A 99 8.31 1.86 -28.69
CA CYS A 99 7.52 2.40 -29.80
C CYS A 99 7.86 3.88 -30.06
N SER A 100 7.70 4.31 -31.32
CA SER A 100 8.11 5.64 -31.76
C SER A 100 7.18 6.76 -31.29
N GLY A 101 5.92 6.47 -31.00
CA GLY A 101 4.99 7.52 -30.61
C GLY A 101 4.61 8.45 -31.77
N ILE A 102 4.03 9.60 -31.46
CA ILE A 102 3.59 10.59 -32.44
C ILE A 102 4.82 11.37 -32.95
N LEU A 103 5.65 11.87 -32.02
CA LEU A 103 6.79 12.72 -32.35
C LEU A 103 8.13 12.00 -32.38
N GLY A 104 8.26 10.80 -31.82
CA GLY A 104 9.52 10.05 -31.87
C GLY A 104 9.90 9.51 -33.24
N ARG A 105 9.08 9.76 -34.27
CA ARG A 105 9.46 9.58 -35.68
C ARG A 105 10.36 10.71 -36.20
N PHE A 106 10.28 11.87 -35.56
CA PHE A 106 10.99 13.09 -35.95
C PHE A 106 12.11 13.43 -34.97
N PHE A 107 12.03 12.97 -33.73
CA PHE A 107 12.98 13.28 -32.66
C PHE A 107 13.54 12.00 -32.03
N ASP A 108 14.77 12.08 -31.51
CA ASP A 108 15.30 11.04 -30.66
C ASP A 108 14.44 10.93 -29.38
N MET A 109 13.95 9.73 -29.10
CA MET A 109 12.97 9.50 -28.04
C MET A 109 13.52 9.70 -26.64
N VAL A 110 14.82 9.45 -26.44
CA VAL A 110 15.47 9.64 -25.13
C VAL A 110 15.53 11.14 -24.82
N HIS A 111 15.98 11.94 -25.79
CA HIS A 111 16.00 13.40 -25.66
C HIS A 111 14.58 13.96 -25.48
N PHE A 112 13.65 13.54 -26.34
CA PHE A 112 12.29 14.04 -26.32
C PHE A 112 11.60 13.80 -24.97
N HIS A 113 11.63 12.56 -24.46
CA HIS A 113 11.05 12.25 -23.14
C HIS A 113 11.76 12.98 -22.02
N PHE A 114 13.09 13.11 -22.06
CA PHE A 114 13.82 13.85 -21.05
C PHE A 114 13.37 15.31 -20.97
N PHE A 115 13.30 16.02 -22.10
CA PHE A 115 12.91 17.43 -22.13
C PHE A 115 11.43 17.63 -21.79
N LEU A 116 10.56 16.73 -22.22
CA LEU A 116 9.14 16.79 -21.89
C LEU A 116 8.94 16.63 -20.37
N ASN A 117 9.60 15.64 -19.77
CA ASN A 117 9.60 15.48 -18.32
C ASN A 117 10.23 16.69 -17.61
N LEU A 118 11.37 17.18 -18.10
CA LEU A 118 12.03 18.37 -17.55
C LEU A 118 11.14 19.61 -17.61
N ALA A 119 10.26 19.73 -18.60
CA ALA A 119 9.29 20.82 -18.68
C ALA A 119 8.09 20.60 -17.73
N ALA A 120 7.67 19.34 -17.53
CA ALA A 120 6.52 18.99 -16.70
C ALA A 120 6.81 19.00 -15.19
N TYR A 121 8.00 18.56 -14.75
CA TYR A 121 8.30 18.37 -13.32
C TYR A 121 8.58 19.64 -12.49
N PRO A 122 9.17 20.73 -13.02
CA PRO A 122 9.36 21.98 -12.28
C PRO A 122 8.05 22.53 -11.71
N LEU A 123 6.91 22.23 -12.35
CA LEU A 123 5.59 22.57 -11.81
C LEU A 123 5.28 21.85 -10.49
N ILE A 124 5.50 20.53 -10.40
CA ILE A 124 5.31 19.79 -9.13
C ILE A 124 6.27 20.34 -8.08
N ALA A 125 7.53 20.56 -8.46
CA ALA A 125 8.52 21.11 -7.54
C ALA A 125 8.07 22.47 -6.98
N ALA A 126 7.57 23.36 -7.85
CA ALA A 126 7.03 24.65 -7.43
C ALA A 126 5.82 24.52 -6.51
N LEU A 127 4.88 23.61 -6.81
CA LEU A 127 3.73 23.33 -5.94
C LEU A 127 4.14 22.76 -4.59
N PHE A 128 5.08 21.81 -4.58
CA PHE A 128 5.60 21.20 -3.37
C PHE A 128 6.29 22.24 -2.47
N VAL A 129 7.12 23.10 -3.05
CA VAL A 129 7.77 24.21 -2.33
C VAL A 129 6.72 25.20 -1.81
N LYS A 130 5.75 25.61 -2.63
CA LYS A 130 4.70 26.56 -2.23
C LYS A 130 3.76 26.01 -1.16
N ALA A 131 3.44 24.71 -1.21
CA ALA A 131 2.67 24.03 -0.17
C ALA A 131 3.45 23.90 1.16
N GLY A 132 4.69 24.39 1.21
CA GLY A 132 5.55 24.29 2.37
C GLY A 132 6.11 22.88 2.56
N GLY A 133 6.05 22.01 1.56
CA GLY A 133 6.59 20.65 1.64
C GLY A 133 8.08 20.63 1.96
N LEU A 134 8.86 21.55 1.37
CA LEU A 134 10.29 21.70 1.70
C LEU A 134 10.48 22.20 3.14
N ARG A 135 9.63 23.13 3.61
CA ARG A 135 9.65 23.60 4.99
C ARG A 135 9.29 22.47 5.96
N GLN A 136 8.31 21.63 5.63
CA GLN A 136 7.93 20.46 6.43
C GLN A 136 9.03 19.39 6.47
N LEU A 137 9.77 19.19 5.38
CA LEU A 137 10.91 18.27 5.34
C LEU A 137 12.10 18.77 6.18
N LEU A 138 12.46 20.04 6.03
CA LEU A 138 13.64 20.61 6.69
C LEU A 138 13.36 21.00 8.15
N ASN A 139 12.14 21.46 8.44
CA ASN A 139 11.69 21.95 9.73
C ASN A 139 10.32 21.34 10.08
N PRO A 140 10.25 20.04 10.42
CA PRO A 140 9.01 19.42 10.85
C PRO A 140 8.42 20.20 12.03
N SER A 141 7.14 20.59 11.95
CA SER A 141 6.49 21.47 12.93
C SER A 141 6.65 20.91 14.36
N PRO A 142 7.11 21.70 15.34
CA PRO A 142 7.28 21.26 16.72
C PRO A 142 5.95 21.05 17.48
N THR A 143 4.80 21.12 16.79
CA THR A 143 3.47 21.08 17.39
C THR A 143 2.94 19.67 17.70
N ASP A 144 3.69 18.62 17.37
CA ASP A 144 3.39 17.28 17.87
C ASP A 144 3.97 17.16 19.29
N GLU A 145 3.12 16.95 20.29
CA GLU A 145 3.41 16.89 21.73
C GLU A 145 4.48 15.85 22.14
N THR A 146 4.98 15.08 21.19
CA THR A 146 6.15 14.22 21.37
C THR A 146 7.25 14.73 20.43
N HIS A 147 8.28 15.35 20.98
CA HIS A 147 9.53 15.73 20.30
C HIS A 147 10.32 14.49 19.77
N GLU A 148 9.65 13.48 19.25
CA GLU A 148 10.31 12.33 18.64
C GLU A 148 10.77 12.72 17.25
N ALA A 149 12.09 12.70 17.06
CA ALA A 149 12.68 12.93 15.74
C ALA A 149 12.05 11.97 14.70
N PRO A 150 11.88 12.40 13.43
CA PRO A 150 11.24 11.59 12.39
C PRO A 150 11.77 10.16 12.25
N TRP A 151 13.07 9.97 12.47
CA TRP A 151 13.70 8.65 12.42
C TRP A 151 13.20 7.72 13.54
N HIS A 152 12.87 8.25 14.73
CA HIS A 152 12.26 7.47 15.80
C HIS A 152 10.86 7.00 15.42
N LYS A 153 10.06 7.86 14.76
CA LYS A 153 8.75 7.48 14.22
C LYS A 153 8.90 6.37 13.16
N LEU A 154 9.89 6.47 12.27
CA LEU A 154 10.20 5.43 11.27
C LEU A 154 10.62 4.11 11.95
N VAL A 155 11.53 4.14 12.93
CA VAL A 155 12.02 2.95 13.64
C VAL A 155 10.91 2.27 14.45
N LYS A 156 10.00 3.06 15.04
CA LYS A 156 8.81 2.56 15.73
C LYS A 156 7.69 2.16 14.77
N SER A 157 7.78 2.53 13.50
CA SER A 157 6.81 2.09 12.50
C SER A 157 7.07 0.62 12.15
N PRO A 158 6.10 -0.06 11.53
CA PRO A 158 6.28 -1.41 11.01
C PRO A 158 7.17 -1.47 9.77
N ALA A 159 7.43 -0.33 9.11
CA ALA A 159 8.09 -0.28 7.82
C ALA A 159 9.49 -0.94 7.82
N PRO A 160 10.37 -0.75 8.82
CA PRO A 160 11.68 -1.43 8.85
C PRO A 160 11.55 -2.94 8.95
N VAL A 161 10.64 -3.45 9.78
CA VAL A 161 10.41 -4.90 9.93
C VAL A 161 9.88 -5.48 8.63
N LEU A 162 8.85 -4.86 8.05
CA LEU A 162 8.29 -5.28 6.76
C LEU A 162 9.32 -5.20 5.63
N GLY A 163 10.18 -4.17 5.63
CA GLY A 163 11.29 -4.03 4.69
C GLY A 163 12.32 -5.15 4.82
N ILE A 164 12.72 -5.50 6.05
CA ILE A 164 13.62 -6.64 6.32
C ILE A 164 12.99 -7.95 5.83
N VAL A 165 11.70 -8.15 6.11
CA VAL A 165 10.96 -9.34 5.69
C VAL A 165 10.91 -9.44 4.15
N LEU A 166 10.70 -8.32 3.45
CA LEU A 166 10.72 -8.28 1.99
C LEU A 166 12.10 -8.56 1.41
N VAL A 167 13.15 -7.94 1.96
CA VAL A 167 14.55 -8.18 1.53
C VAL A 167 14.94 -9.64 1.75
N TYR A 168 14.57 -10.21 2.91
CA TYR A 168 14.82 -11.63 3.20
C TYR A 168 14.02 -12.54 2.27
N GLY A 169 12.76 -12.21 1.98
CA GLY A 169 11.95 -12.93 1.00
C GLY A 169 12.63 -12.95 -0.39
N LEU A 170 13.07 -11.79 -0.87
CA LEU A 170 13.83 -11.67 -2.12
C LEU A 170 15.12 -12.52 -2.09
N TYR A 171 15.88 -12.45 -0.99
CA TYR A 171 17.12 -13.20 -0.81
C TYR A 171 16.92 -14.72 -0.83
N THR A 172 15.82 -15.20 -0.22
CA THR A 172 15.51 -16.64 -0.10
C THR A 172 14.79 -17.21 -1.32
N GLY A 173 14.66 -16.45 -2.40
CA GLY A 173 14.00 -16.89 -3.62
C GLY A 173 12.47 -16.88 -3.53
N TYR A 174 11.89 -16.19 -2.53
CA TYR A 174 10.46 -15.89 -2.55
C TYR A 174 10.20 -14.94 -3.71
N SER A 175 9.19 -15.27 -4.53
CA SER A 175 8.79 -14.49 -5.70
C SER A 175 8.02 -13.22 -5.32
N VAL A 176 8.61 -12.40 -4.44
CA VAL A 176 8.30 -10.97 -4.46
C VAL A 176 8.87 -10.47 -5.77
N GLU A 177 8.02 -10.25 -6.76
CA GLU A 177 8.46 -9.62 -7.99
C GLU A 177 8.99 -8.23 -7.63
N ALA A 178 10.29 -8.01 -7.80
CA ALA A 178 10.92 -6.71 -7.50
C ALA A 178 10.21 -5.57 -8.25
N TYR A 179 9.67 -5.88 -9.43
CA TYR A 179 8.76 -5.05 -10.20
C TYR A 179 7.52 -4.62 -9.39
N LEU A 180 6.79 -5.60 -8.83
CA LEU A 180 5.58 -5.35 -8.04
C LEU A 180 5.88 -4.54 -6.79
N LEU A 181 6.99 -4.86 -6.10
CA LEU A 181 7.42 -4.11 -4.93
C LEU A 181 7.75 -2.66 -5.29
N GLY A 182 8.60 -2.46 -6.28
CA GLY A 182 9.05 -1.13 -6.71
C GLY A 182 7.88 -0.25 -7.15
N THR A 183 7.01 -0.78 -8.00
CA THR A 183 5.84 -0.04 -8.51
C THR A 183 4.81 0.26 -7.42
N THR A 184 4.55 -0.66 -6.48
CA THR A 184 3.59 -0.45 -5.39
C THR A 184 4.13 0.58 -4.38
N VAL A 185 5.40 0.48 -3.98
CA VAL A 185 6.04 1.45 -3.07
C VAL A 185 6.09 2.83 -3.70
N PHE A 186 6.51 2.91 -4.95
CA PHE A 186 6.59 4.18 -5.67
C PHE A 186 5.21 4.84 -5.79
N THR A 187 4.18 4.07 -6.14
CA THR A 187 2.81 4.60 -6.23
C THR A 187 2.31 5.04 -4.86
N ALA A 188 2.56 4.26 -3.81
CA ALA A 188 2.16 4.60 -2.45
C ALA A 188 2.84 5.90 -1.97
N ILE A 189 4.13 6.08 -2.23
CA ILE A 189 4.86 7.31 -1.93
C ILE A 189 4.28 8.49 -2.74
N GLY A 190 3.98 8.29 -4.02
CA GLY A 190 3.34 9.32 -4.87
C GLY A 190 1.99 9.76 -4.31
N VAL A 191 1.16 8.81 -3.88
CA VAL A 191 -0.11 9.09 -3.21
C VAL A 191 0.13 9.76 -1.86
N ALA A 192 1.08 9.33 -1.05
CA ALA A 192 1.42 9.98 0.21
C ALA A 192 1.83 11.45 0.02
N LEU A 193 2.68 11.73 -0.98
CA LEU A 193 3.10 13.08 -1.34
C LEU A 193 1.89 13.94 -1.74
N PHE A 194 0.99 13.41 -2.57
CA PHE A 194 -0.28 14.07 -2.92
C PHE A 194 -1.05 14.46 -1.66
N LEU A 195 -1.29 13.45 -0.85
CA LEU A 195 -2.09 13.46 0.35
C LEU A 195 -1.54 14.46 1.38
N SER A 196 -0.23 14.69 1.38
CA SER A 196 0.50 15.61 2.26
C SER A 196 0.43 17.07 1.81
N ILE A 197 0.27 17.33 0.51
CA ILE A 197 0.01 18.69 0.00
C ILE A 197 -1.29 19.25 0.58
N PHE A 198 -2.30 18.39 0.79
CA PHE A 198 -3.60 18.81 1.31
C PHE A 198 -3.71 18.79 2.83
N GLU A 199 -3.03 17.86 3.50
CA GLU A 199 -3.26 17.60 4.92
C GLU A 199 -2.07 17.97 5.82
N GLY A 200 -0.90 18.26 5.23
CA GLY A 200 0.35 18.36 5.98
C GLY A 200 0.85 16.97 6.42
N ASP A 201 1.80 16.97 7.36
CA ASP A 201 2.44 15.78 7.94
C ASP A 201 2.96 14.77 6.90
N LEU A 202 3.88 15.26 6.04
CA LEU A 202 4.47 14.48 4.96
C LEU A 202 5.06 13.15 5.41
N ILE A 203 5.76 13.16 6.54
CA ILE A 203 6.50 12.01 7.03
C ILE A 203 5.54 10.90 7.42
N ARG A 204 4.48 11.21 8.17
CA ARG A 204 3.46 10.22 8.54
C ARG A 204 2.78 9.61 7.31
N ASN A 205 2.37 10.42 6.34
CA ASN A 205 1.71 9.92 5.15
C ASN A 205 2.62 9.00 4.32
N ILE A 206 3.91 9.33 4.19
CA ILE A 206 4.88 8.45 3.51
C ILE A 206 5.02 7.12 4.27
N MET A 207 5.10 7.17 5.60
CA MET A 207 5.20 5.97 6.43
C MET A 207 3.99 5.06 6.30
N ASP A 208 2.78 5.61 6.44
CA ASP A 208 1.54 4.85 6.30
C ASP A 208 1.45 4.21 4.91
N ALA A 209 1.82 4.95 3.87
CA ALA A 209 1.81 4.44 2.50
C ALA A 209 2.84 3.34 2.24
N ILE A 210 4.06 3.46 2.79
CA ILE A 210 5.09 2.41 2.70
C ILE A 210 4.63 1.13 3.41
N VAL A 211 4.06 1.27 4.62
CA VAL A 211 3.51 0.12 5.36
C VAL A 211 2.43 -0.57 4.55
N VAL A 212 1.45 0.18 4.03
CA VAL A 212 0.37 -0.37 3.21
C VAL A 212 0.92 -1.02 1.93
N ALA A 213 1.90 -0.40 1.27
CA ALA A 213 2.53 -0.97 0.07
C ALA A 213 3.24 -2.29 0.35
N PHE A 214 4.01 -2.37 1.44
CA PHE A 214 4.69 -3.58 1.82
C PHE A 214 3.69 -4.70 2.14
N LEU A 215 2.62 -4.40 2.90
CA LEU A 215 1.56 -5.36 3.17
C LEU A 215 0.86 -5.82 1.88
N ALA A 216 0.54 -4.90 0.97
CA ALA A 216 -0.10 -5.23 -0.29
C ALA A 216 0.74 -6.18 -1.16
N VAL A 217 2.04 -5.92 -1.26
CA VAL A 217 2.99 -6.73 -2.04
C VAL A 217 3.22 -8.10 -1.42
N MET A 218 3.19 -8.20 -0.09
CA MET A 218 3.32 -9.49 0.61
C MET A 218 2.10 -10.39 0.42
N CYS A 219 0.92 -9.80 0.20
CA CYS A 219 -0.32 -10.53 0.12
C CYS A 219 -0.86 -10.73 -1.30
N ILE A 220 -0.42 -9.93 -2.27
CA ILE A 220 -0.91 -10.01 -3.64
C ILE A 220 0.22 -10.10 -4.65
N THR A 221 -0.03 -10.86 -5.71
CA THR A 221 0.87 -11.13 -6.82
C THR A 221 0.59 -10.26 -8.04
N SER A 222 -0.62 -9.66 -8.10
CA SER A 222 -1.06 -8.79 -9.17
C SER A 222 -0.80 -7.33 -8.82
N TYR A 223 -0.14 -6.62 -9.74
CA TYR A 223 0.09 -5.18 -9.63
C TYR A 223 -1.21 -4.38 -9.48
N PHE A 224 -2.24 -4.69 -10.28
CA PHE A 224 -3.52 -3.98 -10.19
C PHE A 224 -4.18 -4.15 -8.83
N SER A 225 -4.12 -5.35 -8.27
CA SER A 225 -4.71 -5.63 -6.96
C SER A 225 -3.89 -4.99 -5.83
N ALA A 226 -2.56 -5.00 -5.92
CA ALA A 226 -1.70 -4.31 -4.95
C ALA A 226 -1.92 -2.79 -4.98
N LEU A 227 -2.02 -2.21 -6.18
CA LEU A 227 -2.35 -0.81 -6.37
C LEU A 227 -3.75 -0.48 -5.82
N ALA A 228 -4.75 -1.32 -6.09
CA ALA A 228 -6.08 -1.17 -5.53
C ALA A 228 -6.05 -1.20 -3.99
N ILE A 229 -5.26 -2.10 -3.37
CA ILE A 229 -5.11 -2.12 -1.90
C ILE A 229 -4.54 -0.81 -1.41
N VAL A 230 -3.48 -0.30 -2.04
CA VAL A 230 -2.87 0.98 -1.63
C VAL A 230 -3.89 2.12 -1.73
N LEU A 231 -4.59 2.23 -2.85
CA LEU A 231 -5.56 3.31 -3.06
C LEU A 231 -6.76 3.21 -2.11
N VAL A 232 -7.36 2.02 -1.97
CA VAL A 232 -8.52 1.80 -1.08
C VAL A 232 -8.12 1.94 0.37
N SER A 233 -6.94 1.48 0.78
CA SER A 233 -6.46 1.61 2.16
C SER A 233 -6.17 3.05 2.52
N LEU A 234 -5.50 3.81 1.65
CA LEU A 234 -5.22 5.23 1.87
C LEU A 234 -6.53 6.05 1.89
N PHE A 235 -7.45 5.77 0.96
CA PHE A 235 -8.77 6.41 0.95
C PHE A 235 -9.58 6.07 2.21
N SER A 236 -9.64 4.79 2.58
CA SER A 236 -10.38 4.33 3.76
C SER A 236 -9.77 4.88 5.05
N ALA A 237 -8.45 4.90 5.18
CA ALA A 237 -7.77 5.54 6.31
C ALA A 237 -8.23 6.99 6.46
N ARG A 238 -8.36 7.73 5.35
CA ARG A 238 -8.73 9.15 5.33
C ARG A 238 -10.20 9.40 5.64
N VAL A 239 -11.12 8.66 4.98
CA VAL A 239 -12.57 8.78 5.23
C VAL A 239 -12.89 8.45 6.68
N LEU A 240 -12.20 7.45 7.24
CA LEU A 240 -12.49 6.94 8.57
C LEU A 240 -11.79 7.75 9.68
N GLN A 241 -10.56 8.27 9.45
CA GLN A 241 -9.82 9.07 10.45
C GLN A 241 -10.40 10.46 10.71
N ARG A 242 -11.19 11.04 9.80
CA ARG A 242 -11.86 12.33 10.07
C ARG A 242 -12.96 12.23 11.12
N SER A 243 -13.41 11.03 11.46
CA SER A 243 -14.37 10.85 12.55
C SER A 243 -13.65 10.74 13.89
N ARG A 244 -14.09 11.49 14.90
CA ARG A 244 -13.67 11.31 16.31
C ARG A 244 -14.22 10.00 16.93
N ALA A 245 -14.86 9.17 16.12
CA ALA A 245 -15.51 7.92 16.50
C ALA A 245 -14.56 6.73 16.22
N PRO A 246 -14.78 5.57 16.84
CA PRO A 246 -14.05 4.36 16.49
C PRO A 246 -14.13 4.10 14.98
N ALA A 247 -12.97 4.11 14.32
CA ALA A 247 -12.85 3.96 12.90
C ALA A 247 -12.87 2.47 12.51
N LEU A 248 -13.50 2.15 11.38
CA LEU A 248 -13.31 0.85 10.72
C LEU A 248 -11.82 0.59 10.53
N ASN A 249 -11.40 -0.67 10.71
CA ASN A 249 -10.04 -1.05 10.37
C ASN A 249 -9.85 -1.00 8.85
N TYR A 250 -9.32 0.11 8.38
CA TYR A 250 -9.22 0.42 6.96
C TYR A 250 -8.33 -0.59 6.21
N ILE A 251 -7.30 -1.13 6.88
CA ILE A 251 -6.46 -2.19 6.33
C ILE A 251 -7.31 -3.45 6.15
N ALA A 252 -7.96 -3.92 7.21
CA ALA A 252 -8.77 -5.14 7.15
C ALA A 252 -9.91 -5.03 6.13
N PHE A 253 -10.60 -3.89 6.08
CA PHE A 253 -11.67 -3.61 5.13
C PHE A 253 -11.17 -3.63 3.68
N SER A 254 -10.06 -2.97 3.39
CA SER A 254 -9.49 -2.91 2.04
C SER A 254 -9.05 -4.29 1.56
N PHE A 255 -8.40 -5.06 2.44
CA PHE A 255 -8.00 -6.43 2.15
C PHE A 255 -9.21 -7.35 1.94
N ALA A 256 -10.22 -7.29 2.81
CA ALA A 256 -11.44 -8.09 2.65
C ALA A 256 -12.17 -7.77 1.34
N ALA A 257 -12.36 -6.48 1.02
CA ALA A 257 -13.01 -6.05 -0.20
C ALA A 257 -12.26 -6.57 -1.44
N ILE A 258 -10.93 -6.42 -1.48
CA ILE A 258 -10.15 -6.79 -2.65
C ILE A 258 -10.04 -8.31 -2.78
N LEU A 259 -9.79 -9.04 -1.70
CA LEU A 259 -9.76 -10.51 -1.74
C LEU A 259 -11.11 -11.10 -2.16
N THR A 260 -12.23 -10.51 -1.71
CA THR A 260 -13.58 -10.94 -2.11
C THR A 260 -13.85 -10.62 -3.57
N LEU A 261 -13.45 -9.44 -4.05
CA LEU A 261 -13.65 -9.00 -5.44
C LEU A 261 -12.68 -9.65 -6.45
N SER A 262 -11.60 -10.32 -5.98
CA SER A 262 -10.53 -10.86 -6.84
C SER A 262 -10.48 -12.40 -6.96
N MET A 263 -11.45 -13.16 -6.43
CA MET A 263 -11.45 -14.64 -6.52
C MET A 263 -12.09 -15.18 -7.81
N PRO A 264 -11.54 -16.26 -8.44
CA PRO A 264 -10.81 -17.39 -7.83
C PRO A 264 -9.32 -17.61 -8.21
N SER A 265 -8.70 -16.84 -9.10
CA SER A 265 -7.39 -17.20 -9.70
C SER A 265 -6.14 -16.88 -8.85
N LEU A 266 -6.26 -16.04 -7.81
CA LEU A 266 -5.12 -15.47 -7.08
C LEU A 266 -4.70 -16.25 -5.82
N VAL A 267 -5.62 -16.97 -5.15
CA VAL A 267 -5.32 -17.69 -3.90
C VAL A 267 -4.99 -19.16 -4.12
N ALA A 268 -5.25 -19.74 -5.29
CA ALA A 268 -4.90 -21.13 -5.55
C ALA A 268 -3.40 -21.34 -5.91
N SER A 269 -2.67 -20.30 -6.35
CA SER A 269 -1.40 -20.49 -7.08
C SER A 269 -0.09 -20.37 -6.29
N ARG A 270 -0.07 -19.92 -5.03
CA ARG A 270 1.19 -19.66 -4.29
C ARG A 270 1.46 -20.46 -3.01
N TRP A 271 0.52 -21.24 -2.48
CA TRP A 271 0.58 -21.66 -1.07
C TRP A 271 1.07 -23.10 -0.82
N GLY A 272 1.75 -23.71 -1.81
CA GLY A 272 2.21 -25.11 -1.73
C GLY A 272 3.50 -25.39 -0.96
N ASN A 273 4.28 -24.39 -0.51
CA ASN A 273 5.62 -24.61 0.07
C ASN A 273 5.76 -24.15 1.53
N TYR A 274 5.45 -25.03 2.49
CA TYR A 274 5.34 -24.75 3.93
C TYR A 274 6.66 -24.45 4.69
N ASN A 275 7.84 -24.79 4.17
CA ASN A 275 9.09 -24.75 4.95
C ASN A 275 9.71 -23.34 5.15
N LEU A 276 9.42 -22.36 4.28
CA LEU A 276 9.90 -20.98 4.43
C LEU A 276 9.06 -20.16 5.43
N TYR A 277 7.84 -20.62 5.73
CA TYR A 277 6.86 -19.90 6.53
C TYR A 277 7.18 -19.87 8.02
N THR A 278 7.90 -20.86 8.54
CA THR A 278 8.27 -20.92 9.96
C THR A 278 9.27 -19.83 10.34
N PHE A 279 10.26 -19.54 9.48
CA PHE A 279 11.23 -18.47 9.74
C PHE A 279 10.65 -17.07 9.49
N PHE A 280 9.81 -16.92 8.46
CA PHE A 280 9.05 -15.71 8.19
C PHE A 280 8.11 -15.35 9.35
N THR A 281 7.43 -16.37 9.88
CA THR A 281 6.61 -16.28 11.09
C THR A 281 7.43 -15.88 12.30
N LEU A 282 8.62 -16.46 12.50
CA LEU A 282 9.50 -16.13 13.61
C LEU A 282 10.06 -14.70 13.52
N LEU A 283 10.39 -14.20 12.32
CA LEU A 283 10.81 -12.81 12.11
C LEU A 283 9.67 -11.82 12.30
N LEU A 284 8.45 -12.16 11.85
CA LEU A 284 7.24 -11.38 12.17
C LEU A 284 7.01 -11.37 13.67
N PHE A 285 7.12 -12.53 14.32
CA PHE A 285 6.95 -12.66 15.76
C PHE A 285 7.98 -11.81 16.51
N LEU A 286 9.26 -11.87 16.15
CA LEU A 286 10.34 -11.13 16.80
C LEU A 286 10.24 -9.61 16.57
N GLY A 287 9.91 -9.18 15.34
CA GLY A 287 9.76 -7.76 15.01
C GLY A 287 8.48 -7.14 15.56
N LEU A 288 7.37 -7.88 15.57
CA LEU A 288 6.07 -7.38 16.04
C LEU A 288 5.91 -7.48 17.56
N SER A 289 6.56 -8.45 18.21
CA SER A 289 6.53 -8.58 19.68
C SER A 289 7.18 -7.38 20.37
N ILE A 290 8.25 -6.79 19.82
CA ILE A 290 8.90 -5.61 20.40
C ILE A 290 7.95 -4.39 20.46
N ASN A 291 7.02 -4.25 19.52
CA ASN A 291 6.10 -3.10 19.44
C ASN A 291 4.72 -3.38 20.08
N ALA A 292 4.22 -4.63 19.97
CA ALA A 292 2.90 -5.03 20.49
C ALA A 292 2.91 -5.38 22.00
N LEU A 293 4.04 -5.87 22.54
CA LEU A 293 4.08 -6.43 23.90
C LEU A 293 3.91 -5.42 25.04
N SER A 294 4.01 -4.11 24.79
CA SER A 294 3.89 -3.13 25.89
C SER A 294 2.46 -2.63 26.12
N LYS A 295 1.56 -2.72 25.14
CA LYS A 295 0.22 -2.09 25.23
C LYS A 295 -0.96 -2.91 24.71
N THR A 296 -0.79 -4.00 23.98
CA THR A 296 -1.90 -4.74 23.35
C THR A 296 -1.82 -6.26 23.51
N THR A 297 -1.00 -6.74 24.47
CA THR A 297 -0.74 -8.17 24.69
C THR A 297 -2.00 -8.98 24.99
N ASP A 298 -2.93 -8.40 25.74
CA ASP A 298 -4.23 -9.00 26.05
C ASP A 298 -5.11 -9.19 24.80
N ILE A 299 -5.09 -8.23 23.87
CA ILE A 299 -5.83 -8.31 22.59
C ILE A 299 -5.26 -9.43 21.73
N VAL A 300 -3.92 -9.45 21.58
CA VAL A 300 -3.20 -10.46 20.81
C VAL A 300 -3.46 -11.85 21.39
N LEU A 301 -3.35 -11.98 22.72
CA LEU A 301 -3.56 -13.24 23.40
C LEU A 301 -5.01 -13.72 23.22
N ALA A 302 -6.00 -12.84 23.41
CA ALA A 302 -7.41 -13.18 23.21
C ALA A 302 -7.70 -13.60 21.76
N TYR A 303 -7.10 -12.94 20.76
CA TYR A 303 -7.26 -13.31 19.36
C TYR A 303 -6.67 -14.71 19.08
N ILE A 304 -5.43 -14.94 19.52
CA ILE A 304 -4.74 -16.22 19.31
C ILE A 304 -5.44 -17.37 20.04
N THR A 305 -5.79 -17.19 21.31
CA THR A 305 -6.44 -18.24 22.10
C THR A 305 -7.80 -18.59 21.53
N THR A 306 -8.57 -17.61 21.05
CA THR A 306 -9.87 -17.89 20.41
C THR A 306 -9.70 -18.71 19.13
N TRP A 307 -8.68 -18.42 18.31
CA TRP A 307 -8.44 -19.21 17.09
C TRP A 307 -8.09 -20.65 17.44
N ILE A 308 -7.24 -20.87 18.45
CA ILE A 308 -6.90 -22.21 18.95
C ILE A 308 -8.16 -22.93 19.44
N THR A 309 -8.97 -22.26 20.26
CA THR A 309 -10.18 -22.85 20.87
C THR A 309 -11.24 -23.21 19.84
N LEU A 310 -11.40 -22.44 18.75
CA LEU A 310 -12.38 -22.74 17.70
C LEU A 310 -11.84 -23.70 16.63
N PHE A 311 -10.61 -23.48 16.17
CA PHE A 311 -10.04 -24.21 15.03
C PHE A 311 -9.66 -25.64 15.37
N ILE A 312 -9.09 -25.88 16.56
CA ILE A 312 -8.63 -27.23 16.92
C ILE A 312 -9.78 -28.23 17.03
N PRO A 313 -10.86 -27.97 17.81
CA PRO A 313 -11.98 -28.90 17.89
C PRO A 313 -12.62 -29.12 16.52
N PHE A 314 -12.68 -28.09 15.68
CA PHE A 314 -13.24 -28.16 14.34
C PHE A 314 -12.43 -29.06 13.40
N GLU A 315 -11.11 -28.86 13.31
CA GLU A 315 -10.26 -29.71 12.47
C GLU A 315 -10.27 -31.17 12.96
N LEU A 316 -10.26 -31.39 14.28
CA LEU A 316 -10.37 -32.73 14.85
C LEU A 316 -11.72 -33.39 14.49
N ALA A 317 -12.82 -32.65 14.57
CA ALA A 317 -14.14 -33.12 14.16
C ALA A 317 -14.19 -33.44 12.65
N ARG A 318 -13.58 -32.59 11.81
CA ARG A 318 -13.55 -32.79 10.35
C ARG A 318 -12.74 -34.03 9.94
N LEU A 319 -11.65 -34.30 10.63
CA LEU A 319 -10.79 -35.46 10.36
C LEU A 319 -11.37 -36.79 10.86
N ALA A 320 -12.49 -36.77 11.60
CA ALA A 320 -13.13 -37.95 12.19
C ALA A 320 -12.16 -38.85 12.98
N VAL A 321 -11.15 -38.25 13.63
CA VAL A 321 -10.10 -38.97 14.34
C VAL A 321 -10.62 -39.53 15.66
N ALA A 322 -10.20 -40.74 16.03
CA ALA A 322 -10.50 -41.30 17.34
C ALA A 322 -9.97 -40.38 18.48
N PRO A 323 -10.67 -40.27 19.62
CA PRO A 323 -10.27 -39.37 20.72
C PRO A 323 -8.84 -39.56 21.22
N GLY A 324 -8.30 -40.78 21.17
CA GLY A 324 -6.93 -41.09 21.59
C GLY A 324 -5.86 -40.53 20.65
N GLU A 325 -6.13 -40.47 19.35
CA GLU A 325 -5.22 -39.91 18.34
C GLU A 325 -5.33 -38.38 18.25
N ALA A 326 -6.50 -37.83 18.59
CA ALA A 326 -6.73 -36.38 18.61
C ALA A 326 -5.75 -35.63 19.52
N LEU A 327 -5.36 -36.22 20.67
CA LEU A 327 -4.38 -35.63 21.59
C LEU A 327 -2.98 -35.51 20.97
N LEU A 328 -2.57 -36.46 20.12
CA LEU A 328 -1.27 -36.44 19.44
C LEU A 328 -1.24 -35.45 18.27
N LEU A 329 -2.39 -35.22 17.64
CA LEU A 329 -2.52 -34.27 16.53
C LEU A 329 -2.67 -32.82 16.99
N LEU A 330 -3.14 -32.60 18.21
CA LEU A 330 -3.43 -31.29 18.79
C LEU A 330 -2.26 -30.29 18.67
N PRO A 331 -1.01 -30.62 19.04
CA PRO A 331 0.12 -29.71 18.91
C PRO A 331 0.43 -29.38 17.45
N SER A 332 0.34 -30.36 16.55
CA SER A 332 0.64 -30.15 15.13
C SER A 332 -0.39 -29.26 14.44
N HIS A 333 -1.68 -29.38 14.81
CA HIS A 333 -2.76 -28.56 14.26
C HIS A 333 -2.77 -27.16 14.87
N ALA A 334 -2.49 -27.04 16.18
CA ALA A 334 -2.23 -25.73 16.79
C ALA A 334 -1.07 -25.04 16.06
N LEU A 335 0.02 -25.76 15.83
CA LEU A 335 1.20 -25.24 15.13
C LEU A 335 0.86 -24.78 13.71
N LYS A 336 -0.06 -25.44 12.99
CA LYS A 336 -0.52 -24.98 11.66
C LYS A 336 -1.21 -23.61 11.68
N VAL A 337 -1.98 -23.32 12.73
CA VAL A 337 -2.57 -21.98 12.92
C VAL A 337 -1.45 -20.96 13.16
N PHE A 338 -0.47 -21.34 13.96
CA PHE A 338 0.69 -20.51 14.29
C PHE A 338 1.70 -20.39 13.16
N THR A 339 1.74 -21.27 12.17
CA THR A 339 2.63 -21.14 11.02
C THR A 339 1.99 -20.38 9.87
N ASN A 340 0.72 -19.99 10.00
CA ASN A 340 0.08 -19.10 9.04
C ASN A 340 0.54 -17.65 9.28
N PRO A 341 1.40 -17.09 8.41
CA PRO A 341 1.97 -15.76 8.63
C PRO A 341 0.91 -14.65 8.57
N ILE A 342 -0.18 -14.86 7.83
CA ILE A 342 -1.27 -13.88 7.69
C ILE A 342 -2.04 -13.79 9.01
N LEU A 343 -2.35 -14.93 9.64
CA LEU A 343 -3.04 -14.91 10.93
C LEU A 343 -2.19 -14.23 12.01
N ILE A 344 -0.86 -14.40 11.97
CA ILE A 344 0.05 -13.71 12.88
C ILE A 344 0.15 -12.23 12.57
N LEU A 345 0.31 -11.85 11.31
CA LEU A 345 0.25 -10.45 10.89
C LEU A 345 -1.05 -9.80 11.37
N ILE A 346 -2.18 -10.48 11.19
CA ILE A 346 -3.48 -10.01 11.66
C ILE A 346 -3.50 -9.84 13.17
N ALA A 347 -3.10 -10.88 13.91
CA ALA A 347 -3.14 -10.90 15.37
C ALA A 347 -2.29 -9.79 15.99
N PHE A 348 -1.08 -9.57 15.45
CA PHE A 348 -0.10 -8.66 16.03
C PHE A 348 -0.12 -7.25 15.45
N PHE A 349 -0.70 -7.05 14.27
CA PHE A 349 -0.64 -5.76 13.57
C PHE A 349 -2.00 -5.17 13.25
N ILE A 350 -2.92 -5.96 12.70
CA ILE A 350 -4.19 -5.43 12.21
C ILE A 350 -5.19 -5.29 13.36
N VAL A 351 -5.41 -6.34 14.13
CA VAL A 351 -6.35 -6.32 15.26
C VAL A 351 -5.98 -5.28 16.33
N PRO A 352 -4.69 -5.10 16.71
CA PRO A 352 -4.30 -4.10 17.71
C PRO A 352 -4.05 -2.70 17.12
N LEU A 353 -4.40 -2.44 15.86
CA LEU A 353 -4.13 -1.15 15.22
C LEU A 353 -4.81 0.00 15.98
N GLN A 354 -4.00 0.95 16.45
CA GLN A 354 -4.46 2.12 17.19
C GLN A 354 -5.54 2.88 16.39
N ASN A 355 -6.60 3.31 17.08
CA ASN A 355 -7.81 3.99 16.54
C ASN A 355 -8.88 3.09 15.91
N THR A 356 -8.62 1.80 15.73
CA THR A 356 -9.64 0.82 15.29
C THR A 356 -10.15 -0.06 16.44
N PHE A 357 -9.39 -0.05 17.53
CA PHE A 357 -9.64 -0.86 18.69
C PHE A 357 -10.54 -0.12 19.71
N PRO A 358 -11.58 -0.77 20.24
CA PRO A 358 -12.54 -0.17 21.18
C PRO A 358 -11.95 0.21 22.56
N PRO A 359 -12.63 1.00 23.41
CA PRO A 359 -12.11 1.38 24.73
C PRO A 359 -11.86 0.17 25.65
N LYS A 360 -11.14 0.36 26.76
CA LYS A 360 -10.66 -0.70 27.68
C LYS A 360 -11.65 -1.84 27.95
N ARG A 361 -12.95 -1.54 28.07
CA ARG A 361 -14.02 -2.52 28.35
C ARG A 361 -14.16 -3.63 27.28
N TRP A 362 -13.70 -3.40 26.05
CA TRP A 362 -13.86 -4.33 24.92
C TRP A 362 -12.57 -5.04 24.50
N ARG A 363 -11.47 -4.91 25.28
CA ARG A 363 -10.14 -5.46 24.96
C ARG A 363 -10.09 -6.95 24.71
N ILE A 364 -10.96 -7.71 25.36
CA ILE A 364 -11.03 -9.16 25.23
C ILE A 364 -12.17 -9.55 24.29
N VAL A 365 -13.32 -8.90 24.40
CA VAL A 365 -14.53 -9.26 23.64
C VAL A 365 -14.36 -8.98 22.14
N TYR A 366 -13.71 -7.88 21.77
CA TYR A 366 -13.49 -7.52 20.37
C TYR A 366 -12.66 -8.54 19.58
N PRO A 367 -11.45 -8.94 20.01
CA PRO A 367 -10.69 -9.96 19.30
C PRO A 367 -11.41 -11.31 19.27
N ILE A 368 -12.13 -11.70 20.35
CA ILE A 368 -12.98 -12.90 20.33
C ILE A 368 -14.04 -12.81 19.21
N GLY A 369 -14.72 -11.66 19.10
CA GLY A 369 -15.70 -11.40 18.05
C GLY A 369 -15.09 -11.48 16.64
N CYS A 370 -13.92 -10.86 16.43
CA CYS A 370 -13.19 -10.93 15.16
C CYS A 370 -12.95 -12.39 14.75
N VAL A 371 -12.42 -13.20 15.67
CA VAL A 371 -12.09 -14.61 15.39
C VAL A 371 -13.32 -15.45 15.19
N THR A 372 -14.36 -15.25 15.99
CA THR A 372 -15.61 -16.04 15.88
C THR A 372 -16.25 -15.82 14.52
N ILE A 373 -16.37 -14.57 14.07
CA ILE A 373 -16.92 -14.26 12.74
C ILE A 373 -15.99 -14.79 11.64
N SER A 374 -14.68 -14.62 11.77
CA SER A 374 -13.70 -15.13 10.81
C SER A 374 -13.78 -16.66 10.67
N PHE A 375 -13.89 -17.36 11.79
CA PHE A 375 -14.03 -18.80 11.84
C PHE A 375 -15.32 -19.25 11.16
N LEU A 376 -16.46 -18.59 11.43
CA LEU A 376 -17.73 -18.89 10.75
C LEU A 376 -17.67 -18.63 9.23
N LEU A 377 -17.00 -17.56 8.80
CA LEU A 377 -16.82 -17.27 7.38
C LEU A 377 -15.90 -18.28 6.69
N SER A 378 -14.96 -18.88 7.42
CA SER A 378 -13.99 -19.84 6.86
C SER A 378 -14.63 -21.13 6.34
N TYR A 379 -15.90 -21.36 6.66
CA TYR A 379 -16.71 -22.44 6.08
C TYR A 379 -17.14 -22.16 4.63
N ILE A 380 -17.14 -20.90 4.22
CA ILE A 380 -17.69 -20.43 2.94
C ILE A 380 -16.57 -19.90 2.03
N ILE A 381 -15.57 -19.25 2.64
CA ILE A 381 -14.47 -18.58 1.93
C ILE A 381 -13.11 -18.99 2.52
N PRO A 382 -12.00 -18.83 1.77
CA PRO A 382 -10.66 -19.15 2.27
C PRO A 382 -10.35 -18.44 3.60
N ILE A 383 -9.62 -19.13 4.50
CA ILE A 383 -9.41 -18.73 5.90
C ILE A 383 -8.77 -17.35 6.07
N ASP A 384 -7.91 -16.95 5.15
CA ASP A 384 -7.27 -15.63 5.07
C ASP A 384 -8.30 -14.53 4.75
N VAL A 385 -9.13 -14.74 3.72
CA VAL A 385 -10.23 -13.82 3.37
C VAL A 385 -11.25 -13.75 4.51
N ALA A 386 -11.53 -14.89 5.13
CA ALA A 386 -12.41 -15.00 6.28
C ALA A 386 -11.86 -14.20 7.48
N ALA A 387 -10.55 -14.27 7.73
CA ALA A 387 -9.88 -13.52 8.80
C ALA A 387 -10.01 -12.00 8.62
N PHE A 388 -9.74 -11.48 7.42
CA PHE A 388 -9.91 -10.05 7.14
C PHE A 388 -11.38 -9.62 7.22
N SER A 389 -12.29 -10.42 6.66
CA SER A 389 -13.72 -10.14 6.66
C SER A 389 -14.32 -10.15 8.06
N GLY A 390 -13.89 -11.09 8.92
CA GLY A 390 -14.36 -11.18 10.29
C GLY A 390 -13.94 -9.99 11.14
N ILE A 391 -12.74 -9.43 10.94
CA ILE A 391 -12.31 -8.18 11.58
C ILE A 391 -13.20 -7.02 11.12
N ALA A 392 -13.38 -6.85 9.80
CA ALA A 392 -14.20 -5.76 9.27
C ALA A 392 -15.64 -5.81 9.79
N LEU A 393 -16.25 -6.99 9.84
CA LEU A 393 -17.58 -7.20 10.41
C LEU A 393 -17.62 -6.96 11.93
N ALA A 394 -16.58 -7.37 12.67
CA ALA A 394 -16.47 -7.09 14.10
C ALA A 394 -16.34 -5.59 14.38
N ASN A 395 -15.60 -4.83 13.56
CA ASN A 395 -15.55 -3.36 13.62
C ASN A 395 -16.95 -2.76 13.43
N ILE A 396 -17.70 -3.22 12.43
CA ILE A 396 -19.07 -2.74 12.16
C ILE A 396 -19.99 -3.03 13.35
N ALA A 397 -19.98 -4.28 13.82
CA ALA A 397 -20.78 -4.70 14.98
C ALA A 397 -20.46 -3.86 16.21
N TYR A 398 -19.16 -3.62 16.46
CA TYR A 398 -18.72 -2.77 17.56
C TYR A 398 -19.22 -1.32 17.42
N ILE A 399 -19.10 -0.71 16.25
CA ILE A 399 -19.59 0.66 16.00
C ILE A 399 -21.10 0.76 16.27
N VAL A 400 -21.87 -0.23 15.82
CA VAL A 400 -23.33 -0.28 16.03
C VAL A 400 -23.67 -0.40 17.52
N VAL A 401 -22.99 -1.30 18.25
CA VAL A 401 -23.22 -1.50 19.69
C VAL A 401 -22.83 -0.26 20.49
N ASP A 402 -21.67 0.35 20.20
CA ASP A 402 -21.21 1.53 20.90
C ASP A 402 -22.12 2.75 20.65
N TRP A 403 -22.64 2.89 19.43
CA TRP A 403 -23.64 3.90 19.09
C TRP A 403 -24.94 3.70 19.89
N ALA A 404 -25.44 2.47 19.96
CA ALA A 404 -26.66 2.14 20.70
C ALA A 404 -26.52 2.42 22.21
N LEU A 405 -25.36 2.12 22.79
CA LEU A 405 -25.12 2.31 24.24
C LEU A 405 -24.98 3.77 24.67
N HIS A 406 -24.65 4.70 23.77
CA HIS A 406 -24.40 6.11 24.12
C HIS A 406 -25.48 7.08 23.63
N ARG A 407 -26.40 6.62 22.78
CA ARG A 407 -27.54 7.44 22.29
C ARG A 407 -28.91 6.93 22.74
N GLY A 408 -28.96 5.77 23.39
CA GLY A 408 -30.18 5.16 23.94
C GLY A 408 -30.52 5.63 25.34
#